data_AF-A0A7R9HE81-F1
#
_entry.id   AF-A0A7R9HE81-F1
#
_cell.length_a   1.000
_cell.length_b   1.000
_cell.length_c   1.000
_cell.angle_alpha   90.00
_cell.angle_beta   90.00
_cell.angle_gamma   90.00
#
_symmetry.space_group_name_H-M   'P 1'
#
loop_
_entity.id
_entity.type
_entity.pdbx_description
1 polymer ?
#
loop_
_entity_poly.entity_id
_entity_poly.type
_entity_poly.pdbx_seq_one_letter_code
_entity_poly.pdbx_strand_id
1 'polypeptide(L)'
;MEDIIQDMNHWVSGWVDWNLALDLTGGPNWARNFVDAAVIVNATADEFYKQPMFYALGHFSKFVPEGSVRVQVNLSTNTGIQAVAFRAPGGCLVIIFYNRYNRDIPVTISDSDTGSFQITVTRRSFNTILYW
;
A
#
# COMPACT_ATOMS: atom_id res chain seq x y z
N MET A 1 -8.06 1.51 -2.37
CA MET A 1 -6.64 1.20 -2.02
C MET A 1 -5.89 0.47 -3.12
N GLU A 2 -6.59 -0.38 -3.88
CA GLU A 2 -6.16 -0.78 -5.23
C GLU A 2 -5.71 0.46 -6.04
N ASP A 3 -6.42 1.57 -5.84
CA ASP A 3 -6.17 2.89 -6.43
C ASP A 3 -4.72 3.37 -6.28
N ILE A 4 -4.05 3.22 -5.12
CA ILE A 4 -2.67 3.72 -4.96
C ILE A 4 -1.71 3.00 -5.91
N ILE A 5 -1.83 1.67 -6.04
CA ILE A 5 -0.99 0.90 -6.96
C ILE A 5 -1.31 1.29 -8.41
N GLN A 6 -2.58 1.47 -8.73
CA GLN A 6 -2.99 1.89 -10.05
C GLN A 6 -2.47 3.29 -10.39
N ASP A 7 -2.67 4.28 -9.53
CA ASP A 7 -2.25 5.67 -9.69
C ASP A 7 -0.72 5.76 -9.89
N MET A 8 0.05 5.09 -9.03
CA MET A 8 1.51 5.06 -9.13
C MET A 8 1.98 4.33 -10.41
N ASN A 9 1.20 3.37 -10.90
CA ASN A 9 1.46 2.74 -12.19
C ASN A 9 1.10 3.63 -13.39
N HIS A 10 0.31 4.68 -13.18
CA HIS A 10 -0.15 5.64 -14.20
C HIS A 10 0.34 7.07 -13.91
N TRP A 11 1.60 7.20 -13.49
CA TRP A 11 2.36 8.47 -13.42
C TRP A 11 1.93 9.47 -12.36
N VAL A 12 1.08 9.07 -11.41
CA VAL A 12 0.80 9.89 -10.23
C VAL A 12 2.04 9.91 -9.33
N SER A 13 2.42 11.09 -8.85
CA SER A 13 3.64 11.32 -8.05
C SER A 13 3.41 11.30 -6.53
N GLY A 14 2.16 11.29 -6.09
CA GLY A 14 1.80 11.29 -4.67
C GLY A 14 0.32 10.99 -4.46
N TRP A 15 -0.03 10.49 -3.29
CA TRP A 15 -1.41 10.14 -2.92
C TRP A 15 -1.70 10.64 -1.51
N VAL A 16 -2.86 11.27 -1.32
CA VAL A 16 -3.22 11.93 -0.05
C VAL A 16 -4.60 11.43 0.38
N ASP A 17 -4.67 10.85 1.58
CA ASP A 17 -5.95 10.48 2.20
C ASP A 17 -6.71 11.73 2.67
N TRP A 18 -8.00 11.59 2.91
CA TRP A 18 -8.88 12.74 3.18
C TRP A 18 -8.82 13.24 4.63
N ASN A 19 -9.54 12.58 5.55
CA ASN A 19 -9.51 12.93 6.96
C ASN A 19 -8.48 12.05 7.67
N LEU A 20 -7.54 12.67 8.39
CA LEU A 20 -6.54 11.92 9.17
C LEU A 20 -7.20 11.06 10.26
N ALA A 21 -8.27 11.57 10.88
CA ALA A 21 -9.07 10.84 11.86
C ALA A 21 -10.52 11.36 11.89
N LEU A 22 -11.46 10.48 12.24
CA LEU A 22 -12.87 10.81 12.46
C LEU A 22 -13.39 10.12 13.72
N ASP A 23 -14.57 10.51 14.21
CA ASP A 23 -15.23 9.84 15.33
C ASP A 23 -15.90 8.51 14.92
N LEU A 24 -16.50 7.80 15.89
CA LEU A 24 -17.20 6.52 15.67
C LEU A 24 -18.35 6.57 14.66
N THR A 25 -18.81 7.76 14.30
CA THR A 25 -19.91 7.98 13.34
C THR A 25 -19.42 8.46 11.98
N GLY A 26 -18.11 8.64 11.79
CA GLY A 26 -17.52 9.19 10.57
C GLY A 26 -17.62 10.71 10.47
N GLY A 27 -17.73 11.40 11.61
CA GLY A 27 -17.83 12.84 11.73
C GLY A 27 -16.74 13.48 12.60
N PRO A 28 -16.95 14.71 13.09
CA PRO A 28 -18.15 15.53 12.88
C PRO A 28 -18.21 16.14 11.46
N ASN A 29 -19.41 16.23 10.90
CA ASN A 29 -19.65 16.91 9.62
C ASN A 29 -20.98 17.67 9.68
N TRP A 30 -20.95 18.99 9.47
CA TRP A 30 -22.13 19.85 9.61
C TRP A 30 -23.27 19.50 8.64
N ALA A 31 -22.94 19.04 7.43
CA ALA A 31 -23.88 18.62 6.40
C ALA A 31 -24.27 17.13 6.52
N ARG A 32 -23.80 16.44 7.57
CA ARG A 32 -24.01 14.99 7.79
C ARG A 32 -23.50 14.11 6.65
N ASN A 33 -22.45 14.56 5.94
CA ASN A 33 -21.76 13.77 4.94
C ASN A 33 -20.64 12.95 5.59
N PHE A 34 -21.02 11.88 6.29
CA PHE A 34 -20.09 11.05 7.05
C PHE A 34 -19.34 10.07 6.15
N VAL A 35 -18.07 9.85 6.46
CA VAL A 35 -17.18 8.95 5.72
C VAL A 35 -16.30 8.19 6.70
N ASP A 36 -15.55 7.20 6.20
CA ASP A 36 -14.53 6.51 7.00
C ASP A 36 -13.22 7.31 7.02
N ALA A 37 -12.30 6.93 7.91
CA ALA A 37 -10.94 7.48 8.00
C ALA A 37 -9.95 6.38 8.42
N ALA A 38 -8.67 6.57 8.12
CA ALA A 38 -7.63 5.60 8.53
C ALA A 38 -7.56 5.40 10.06
N VAL A 39 -7.95 6.42 10.83
CA VAL A 39 -8.02 6.39 12.30
C VAL A 39 -9.40 6.79 12.77
N ILE A 40 -9.99 5.98 13.65
CA ILE A 40 -11.27 6.28 14.30
C ILE A 40 -11.02 6.58 15.78
N VAL A 41 -11.51 7.70 16.29
CA VAL A 41 -11.28 8.15 17.67
C VAL A 41 -12.54 7.94 18.51
N ASN A 42 -12.38 7.28 19.65
CA ASN A 42 -13.41 7.12 20.66
C ASN A 42 -13.07 7.99 21.88
N ALA A 43 -13.55 9.23 21.86
CA ALA A 43 -13.23 10.21 22.90
C ALA A 43 -13.79 9.86 24.29
N THR A 44 -14.88 9.09 24.38
CA THR A 44 -15.48 8.73 25.69
C THR A 44 -14.65 7.69 26.45
N ALA A 45 -13.83 6.92 25.73
CA ALA A 45 -12.94 5.91 26.29
C ALA A 45 -11.45 6.30 26.20
N ASP A 46 -11.11 7.50 25.71
CA ASP A 46 -9.74 7.98 25.49
C ASP A 46 -8.88 7.00 24.66
N GLU A 47 -9.45 6.49 23.57
CA GLU A 47 -8.80 5.53 22.68
C GLU A 47 -9.00 5.85 21.20
N PHE A 48 -8.21 5.19 20.36
CA PHE A 48 -8.38 5.24 18.91
C PHE A 48 -8.11 3.88 18.27
N TYR A 49 -8.76 3.65 17.13
CA TYR A 49 -8.64 2.44 16.34
C TYR A 49 -7.92 2.76 15.04
N LYS A 50 -6.88 1.99 14.75
CA LYS A 50 -6.19 2.04 13.46
C LYS A 50 -6.86 1.05 12.52
N GLN A 51 -7.54 1.57 11.50
CA GLN A 51 -8.27 0.75 10.54
C GLN A 51 -7.30 -0.03 9.62
N PRO A 52 -7.77 -1.07 8.92
CA PRO A 52 -6.97 -1.73 7.88
C PRO A 52 -6.37 -0.75 6.85
N MET A 53 -7.09 0.34 6.54
CA MET A 53 -6.60 1.41 5.65
C MET A 53 -5.32 2.07 6.19
N PHE A 54 -5.19 2.28 7.49
CA PHE A 54 -3.96 2.82 8.09
C PHE A 54 -2.74 1.96 7.74
N TYR A 55 -2.88 0.64 7.92
CA TYR A 55 -1.77 -0.29 7.69
C TYR A 55 -1.44 -0.40 6.21
N ALA A 56 -2.47 -0.47 5.36
CA ALA A 56 -2.27 -0.50 3.93
C ALA A 56 -1.62 0.81 3.43
N LEU A 57 -1.91 1.99 4.01
CA LEU A 57 -1.26 3.26 3.64
C LEU A 57 0.21 3.19 4.05
N GLY A 58 0.47 2.60 5.22
CA GLY A 58 1.81 2.34 5.73
C GLY A 58 2.70 1.50 4.79
N HIS A 59 2.15 0.57 4.00
CA HIS A 59 2.92 -0.19 3.01
C HIS A 59 3.57 0.71 1.95
N PHE A 60 3.01 1.89 1.69
CA PHE A 60 3.55 2.90 0.79
C PHE A 60 4.31 3.98 1.56
N SER A 61 3.62 4.68 2.47
CA SER A 61 4.15 5.89 3.11
C SER A 61 5.38 5.64 4.00
N LYS A 62 5.48 4.46 4.61
CA LYS A 62 6.62 4.11 5.46
C LYS A 62 7.86 3.71 4.66
N PHE A 63 7.67 3.14 3.47
CA PHE A 63 8.74 2.45 2.75
C PHE A 63 9.14 3.13 1.44
N VAL A 64 8.33 4.06 0.94
CA VAL A 64 8.60 4.84 -0.28
C VAL A 64 8.80 6.31 0.12
N PRO A 65 10.00 6.69 0.58
CA PRO A 65 10.28 8.08 0.96
C PRO A 65 10.28 9.01 -0.26
N GLU A 66 10.19 10.31 0.00
CA GLU A 66 10.33 11.35 -1.03
C GLU A 66 11.62 11.17 -1.86
N GLY A 67 11.53 11.42 -3.16
CA GLY A 67 12.62 11.20 -4.10
C GLY A 67 12.78 9.76 -4.60
N SER A 68 11.94 8.83 -4.14
CA SER A 68 11.88 7.48 -4.73
C SER A 68 11.40 7.54 -6.18
N VAL A 69 12.03 6.75 -7.05
CA VAL A 69 11.69 6.69 -8.48
C VAL A 69 10.98 5.39 -8.78
N ARG A 70 9.77 5.46 -9.35
CA ARG A 70 9.02 4.28 -9.78
C ARG A 70 9.78 3.56 -10.89
N VAL A 71 9.99 2.25 -10.73
CA VAL A 71 10.64 1.40 -11.74
C VAL A 71 9.61 0.48 -12.41
N GLN A 72 9.88 0.10 -13.66
CA GLN A 72 8.95 -0.74 -14.41
C GLN A 72 8.87 -2.15 -13.80
N VAL A 73 7.66 -2.67 -13.66
CA VAL A 73 7.41 -4.06 -13.25
C VAL A 73 6.65 -4.74 -14.37
N ASN A 74 7.23 -5.80 -14.92
CA ASN A 74 6.57 -6.64 -15.91
C ASN A 74 5.98 -7.86 -15.19
N LEU A 75 4.70 -7.79 -14.84
CA LEU A 75 3.99 -8.94 -14.30
C LEU A 75 3.62 -9.90 -15.44
N SER A 76 3.81 -11.20 -15.23
CA SER A 76 3.24 -12.19 -16.13
C SER A 76 1.72 -12.02 -16.17
N THR A 77 1.13 -12.13 -17.36
CA THR A 77 -0.31 -11.98 -17.55
C THR A 77 -1.07 -13.00 -16.69
N ASN A 78 -2.20 -12.59 -16.11
CA ASN A 78 -3.13 -13.43 -15.32
C ASN A 78 -2.67 -13.91 -13.93
N THR A 79 -1.70 -13.26 -13.28
CA THR A 79 -1.39 -13.57 -11.87
C THR A 79 -2.50 -13.12 -10.91
N GLY A 80 -3.19 -12.03 -11.27
CA GLY A 80 -4.25 -11.38 -10.49
C GLY A 80 -3.80 -10.81 -9.13
N ILE A 81 -2.49 -10.73 -8.92
CA ILE A 81 -1.87 -9.83 -7.94
C ILE A 81 -1.53 -8.52 -8.63
N GLN A 82 -1.51 -7.44 -7.86
CA GLN A 82 -1.00 -6.16 -8.33
C GLN A 82 0.36 -5.89 -7.69
N ALA A 83 1.20 -5.15 -8.41
CA ALA A 83 2.49 -4.75 -7.91
C ALA A 83 2.87 -3.35 -8.39
N VAL A 84 3.66 -2.67 -7.56
CA VAL A 84 4.41 -1.47 -7.93
C VAL A 84 5.78 -1.56 -7.29
N ALA A 85 6.80 -1.05 -7.97
CA ALA A 85 8.16 -1.05 -7.47
C ALA A 85 8.79 0.35 -7.58
N PHE A 86 9.67 0.64 -6.64
CA PHE A 86 10.39 1.91 -6.53
C PHE A 86 11.85 1.66 -6.21
N ARG A 87 12.72 2.53 -6.73
CA ARG A 87 14.09 2.70 -6.24
C ARG A 87 14.12 3.88 -5.28
N ALA A 88 14.33 3.59 -4.00
CA ALA A 88 14.42 4.62 -2.97
C ALA A 88 15.78 5.32 -3.00
N PRO A 89 15.89 6.58 -2.49
CA PRO A 89 17.16 7.21 -2.19
C PRO A 89 18.01 6.30 -1.31
N GLY A 90 19.28 6.10 -1.68
CA GLY A 90 20.18 5.13 -1.02
C GLY A 90 20.24 3.76 -1.70
N GLY A 91 19.51 3.56 -2.82
CA GLY A 91 19.68 2.43 -3.73
C GLY A 91 18.81 1.21 -3.44
N CYS A 92 18.09 1.18 -2.32
CA CYS A 92 17.15 0.12 -1.95
C CYS A 92 16.00 0.02 -2.97
N LEU A 93 15.67 -1.21 -3.38
CA LEU A 93 14.49 -1.51 -4.17
C LEU A 93 13.33 -1.91 -3.25
N VAL A 94 12.18 -1.29 -3.48
CA VAL A 94 10.96 -1.48 -2.70
C VAL A 94 9.88 -2.00 -3.64
N ILE A 95 9.38 -3.21 -3.41
CA ILE A 95 8.26 -3.78 -4.17
C ILE A 95 7.08 -3.97 -3.24
N ILE A 96 5.93 -3.42 -3.62
CA ILE A 96 4.67 -3.58 -2.90
C ILE A 96 3.77 -4.48 -3.72
N PHE A 97 3.36 -5.61 -3.15
CA PHE A 97 2.38 -6.52 -3.71
C PHE A 97 1.04 -6.39 -3.00
N TYR A 98 -0.04 -6.45 -3.76
CA TYR A 98 -1.39 -6.60 -3.25
C TYR A 98 -2.04 -7.87 -3.81
N ASN A 99 -2.42 -8.79 -2.91
CA ASN A 99 -3.13 -10.01 -3.24
C ASN A 99 -4.54 -9.97 -2.65
N ARG A 100 -5.54 -9.74 -3.51
CA ARG A 100 -6.96 -9.73 -3.13
C ARG A 100 -7.57 -11.13 -3.02
N TYR A 101 -6.90 -12.17 -3.50
CA TYR A 101 -7.46 -13.51 -3.49
C TYR A 101 -7.41 -14.17 -2.12
N ASN A 102 -8.29 -15.14 -1.92
CA ASN A 102 -8.29 -16.00 -0.74
C ASN A 102 -7.35 -17.22 -0.89
N ARG A 103 -6.22 -17.04 -1.57
CA ARG A 103 -5.16 -18.05 -1.70
C ARG A 103 -3.79 -17.39 -1.72
N ASP A 104 -2.79 -18.12 -1.25
CA ASP A 104 -1.41 -17.67 -1.31
C ASP A 104 -0.88 -17.84 -2.74
N ILE A 105 -0.05 -16.90 -3.19
CA ILE A 105 0.45 -16.86 -4.57
C ILE A 105 1.98 -16.83 -4.53
N PRO A 106 2.67 -17.89 -4.99
CA PRO A 106 4.12 -17.87 -5.13
C PRO A 106 4.49 -16.93 -6.29
N VAL A 107 5.51 -16.10 -6.07
CA VAL A 107 6.01 -15.12 -7.03
C VAL A 107 7.52 -15.27 -7.12
N THR A 108 8.04 -15.40 -8.34
CA THR A 108 9.46 -15.23 -8.62
C THR A 108 9.71 -13.77 -8.98
N ILE A 109 10.56 -13.10 -8.22
CA ILE A 109 11.08 -11.78 -8.53
C ILE A 109 12.39 -11.98 -9.29
N SER A 110 12.51 -11.38 -10.47
CA SER A 110 13.69 -11.43 -11.31
C SER A 110 14.19 -10.02 -11.58
N ASP A 111 15.39 -9.74 -11.11
CA ASP A 111 16.10 -8.46 -11.22
C ASP A 111 17.40 -8.69 -12.02
N SER A 112 17.73 -7.78 -12.93
CA SER A 112 18.96 -7.90 -13.72
C SER A 112 20.22 -7.78 -12.87
N ASP A 113 20.14 -7.02 -11.77
CA ASP A 113 21.29 -6.64 -10.97
C ASP A 113 21.52 -7.65 -9.82
N THR A 114 20.44 -8.14 -9.21
CA THR A 114 20.50 -9.02 -8.02
C THR A 114 20.11 -10.47 -8.29
N GLY A 115 19.74 -10.82 -9.53
CA GLY A 115 19.30 -12.17 -9.89
C GLY A 115 17.84 -12.43 -9.53
N SER A 116 17.50 -13.69 -9.27
CA SER A 116 16.10 -14.11 -9.03
C SER A 116 15.91 -14.81 -7.69
N PHE A 117 14.81 -14.52 -7.03
CA PHE A 117 14.40 -15.17 -5.78
C PHE A 117 12.88 -15.34 -5.73
N GLN A 118 12.42 -16.26 -4.89
CA GLN A 118 10.99 -16.56 -4.73
C GLN A 118 10.46 -16.08 -3.39
N ILE A 119 9.24 -15.58 -3.43
CA ILE A 119 8.45 -15.24 -2.25
C ILE A 119 7.05 -15.82 -2.37
N THR A 120 6.33 -15.87 -1.26
CA THR A 120 4.91 -16.18 -1.24
C THR A 120 4.13 -14.93 -0.84
N VAL A 121 3.31 -14.41 -1.74
CA VAL A 121 2.38 -13.32 -1.46
C VAL A 121 1.12 -13.94 -0.86
N THR A 122 0.96 -13.82 0.46
CA THR A 122 -0.12 -14.46 1.20
C THR A 122 -1.50 -13.95 0.79
N ARG A 123 -2.54 -14.75 1.02
CA ARG A 123 -3.93 -14.39 0.71
C ARG A 123 -4.36 -13.10 1.40
N ARG A 124 -5.22 -12.30 0.75
CA ARG A 124 -5.85 -11.08 1.30
C ARG A 124 -4.85 -10.15 2.00
N SER A 125 -3.72 -9.87 1.37
CA SER A 125 -2.60 -9.18 2.02
C SER A 125 -1.97 -8.09 1.15
N PHE A 126 -1.29 -7.18 1.83
CA PHE A 126 -0.22 -6.39 1.27
C PHE A 126 1.12 -6.96 1.74
N ASN A 127 2.12 -7.01 0.86
CA ASN A 127 3.49 -7.37 1.22
C ASN A 127 4.43 -6.30 0.66
N THR A 128 5.29 -5.73 1.50
CA THR A 128 6.36 -4.83 1.07
C THR A 128 7.70 -5.55 1.21
N ILE A 129 8.39 -5.71 0.10
CA ILE A 129 9.70 -6.36 0.02
C ILE A 129 10.75 -5.28 -0.20
N LEU A 130 11.81 -5.32 0.60
CA LEU A 130 12.96 -4.42 0.51
C LEU A 130 14.20 -5.27 0.23
N TYR A 131 14.98 -4.91 -0.79
CA TYR A 131 16.24 -5.58 -1.10
C TYR A 131 17.23 -4.62 -1.78
N TRP A 132 18.50 -5.04 -1.87
CA TRP A 132 19.64 -4.24 -2.33
C TRP A 132 20.45 -5.00 -3.37
#